data_AF-A0A2E7WWZ1-F1
#
_entry.id   AF-A0A2E7WWZ1-F1
#
_cell.length_a   1.000
_cell.length_b   1.000
_cell.length_c   1.000
_cell.angle_alpha   90.00
_cell.angle_beta   90.00
_cell.angle_gamma   90.00
#
_symmetry.space_group_name_H-M   'P 1'
#
loop_
_entity.id
_entity.type
_entity.pdbx_description
1 polymer ?
#
loop_
_entity_poly.entity_id
_entity_poly.type
_entity_poly.pdbx_seq_one_letter_code
_entity_poly.pdbx_strand_id
1 'polypeptide(L)'
;MTYSKKTLTLEEHAKFDFLDAQAKFELKLFKDRERWIKENTMSAYFQSTRIKAAFARQIVLWEHRHLGQTVQMIATALEIPRETVSRIVSECHAAEYIYRNPHKGYQRYWIPSDKLVNSMAEYAEYIAQTWLESGYYDMSNIYPELIKYKRIKSKGDVTSHCEDTQQTLHLLQKRKT
;
A
#
# COMPACT_ATOMS: atom_id res chain seq x y z
N MET A 1 -9.01 35.70 36.68
CA MET A 1 -7.94 35.03 35.92
C MET A 1 -7.83 35.70 34.57
N THR A 2 -6.83 36.56 34.38
CA THR A 2 -6.54 37.22 33.11
C THR A 2 -5.71 36.26 32.26
N TYR A 3 -6.32 35.65 31.23
CA TYR A 3 -5.56 34.95 30.20
C TYR A 3 -4.75 35.99 29.43
N SER A 4 -3.45 36.07 29.70
CA SER A 4 -2.51 36.80 28.84
C SER A 4 -2.57 36.17 27.46
N LYS A 5 -3.02 36.92 26.45
CA LYS A 5 -2.94 36.49 25.04
C LYS A 5 -1.46 36.42 24.67
N LYS A 6 -0.86 35.26 24.87
CA LYS A 6 0.49 34.97 24.38
C LYS A 6 0.39 34.97 22.86
N THR A 7 0.94 35.99 22.21
CA THR A 7 1.08 36.04 20.76
C THR A 7 2.03 34.94 20.35
N LEU A 8 1.58 34.03 19.47
CA LEU A 8 2.40 32.94 18.98
C LEU A 8 3.45 33.49 18.00
N THR A 9 4.62 32.87 17.97
CA THR A 9 5.61 33.12 16.93
C THR A 9 5.15 32.56 15.59
N LEU A 10 5.79 32.97 14.49
CA LEU A 10 5.53 32.41 13.16
C LEU A 10 5.76 30.89 13.12
N GLU A 11 6.79 30.40 13.82
CA GLU A 11 7.09 28.98 13.95
C GLU A 11 5.99 28.23 14.73
N GLU A 12 5.52 28.81 15.83
CA GLU A 12 4.44 28.23 16.64
C GLU A 12 3.14 28.16 15.83
N HIS A 13 2.82 29.19 15.04
CA HIS A 13 1.69 29.16 14.12
C HIS A 13 1.82 28.02 13.09
N ALA A 14 2.95 27.93 12.38
CA ALA A 14 3.19 26.87 11.40
C ALA A 14 3.10 25.46 12.00
N LYS A 15 3.60 25.28 13.24
CA LYS A 15 3.49 24.03 13.97
C LYS A 15 2.03 23.65 14.27
N PHE A 16 1.22 24.61 14.73
CA PHE A 16 -0.19 24.32 15.04
C PHE A 16 -1.02 24.08 13.77
N ASP A 17 -0.73 24.80 12.69
CA ASP A 17 -1.37 24.56 11.39
C ASP A 17 -1.04 23.14 10.87
N PHE A 18 0.20 22.70 10.99
CA PHE A 18 0.61 21.33 10.66
C PHE A 18 -0.09 20.28 11.53
N LEU A 19 -0.19 20.50 12.84
CA LEU A 19 -0.87 19.58 13.76
C LEU A 19 -2.38 19.48 13.47
N ASP A 20 -3.04 20.61 13.20
CA ASP A 20 -4.45 20.66 12.84
C ASP A 20 -4.72 19.94 11.52
N ALA A 21 -3.86 20.15 10.53
CA ALA A 21 -3.90 19.44 9.25
C ALA A 21 -3.81 17.91 9.42
N GLN A 22 -2.79 17.44 10.16
CA GLN A 22 -2.60 16.02 10.45
C GLN A 22 -3.81 15.43 11.17
N ALA A 23 -4.34 16.13 12.20
CA ALA A 23 -5.48 15.66 12.98
C ALA A 23 -6.75 15.52 12.13
N LYS A 24 -7.03 16.51 11.26
CA LYS A 24 -8.16 16.47 10.33
C LYS A 24 -8.04 15.34 9.32
N PHE A 25 -6.84 15.14 8.77
CA PHE A 25 -6.55 14.03 7.87
C PHE A 25 -6.81 12.67 8.55
N GLU A 26 -6.24 12.45 9.72
CA GLU A 26 -6.39 11.18 10.46
C GLU A 26 -7.85 10.90 10.83
N LEU A 27 -8.60 11.94 11.25
CA LEU A 27 -10.01 11.80 11.59
C LEU A 27 -10.87 11.44 10.37
N LYS A 28 -10.61 12.04 9.21
CA LYS A 28 -11.30 11.69 7.96
C LYS A 28 -10.98 10.25 7.58
N LEU A 29 -9.70 9.87 7.61
CA LEU A 29 -9.25 8.52 7.28
C LEU A 29 -9.86 7.48 8.23
N PHE A 30 -9.96 7.77 9.52
CA PHE A 30 -10.61 6.91 10.50
C PHE A 30 -12.08 6.63 10.11
N LYS A 31 -12.85 7.68 9.83
CA LYS A 31 -14.27 7.56 9.44
C LYS A 31 -14.45 6.77 8.15
N ASP A 32 -13.61 7.02 7.15
CA ASP A 32 -13.69 6.34 5.87
C ASP A 32 -13.28 4.85 5.98
N ARG A 33 -12.29 4.51 6.82
CA ARG A 33 -11.95 3.12 7.14
C ARG A 33 -13.09 2.39 7.83
N GLU A 34 -13.74 3.01 8.82
CA GLU A 34 -14.91 2.45 9.49
C GLU A 34 -16.05 2.13 8.51
N ARG A 35 -16.25 3.00 7.50
CA ARG A 35 -17.21 2.74 6.42
C ARG A 35 -16.78 1.55 5.56
N TRP A 36 -15.54 1.53 5.07
CA TRP A 36 -15.06 0.45 4.19
C TRP A 36 -15.01 -0.91 4.85
N ILE A 37 -14.75 -0.99 6.16
CA ILE A 37 -14.82 -2.23 6.92
C ILE A 37 -16.23 -2.83 6.88
N LYS A 38 -17.28 -1.99 6.84
CA LYS A 38 -18.67 -2.45 6.76
C LYS A 38 -19.08 -2.84 5.34
N GLU A 39 -18.50 -2.20 4.33
CA GLU A 39 -18.89 -2.36 2.93
C GLU A 39 -18.11 -3.46 2.18
N ASN A 40 -16.88 -3.77 2.63
CA ASN A 40 -15.96 -4.61 1.88
C ASN A 40 -15.21 -5.60 2.79
N THR A 41 -15.34 -6.89 2.47
CA THR A 41 -14.74 -7.99 3.25
C THR A 41 -13.21 -7.99 3.24
N MET A 42 -12.59 -7.56 2.13
CA MET A 42 -11.13 -7.42 2.03
C MET A 42 -10.64 -6.28 2.92
N SER A 43 -11.33 -5.14 2.90
CA SER A 43 -11.08 -4.01 3.81
C SER A 43 -11.26 -4.43 5.26
N ALA A 44 -12.36 -5.09 5.60
CA ALA A 44 -12.62 -5.62 6.94
C ALA A 44 -11.47 -6.51 7.43
N TYR A 45 -11.01 -7.41 6.57
CA TYR A 45 -9.92 -8.33 6.90
C TYR A 45 -8.58 -7.60 7.08
N PHE A 46 -8.12 -6.83 6.09
CA PHE A 46 -6.79 -6.23 6.15
C PHE A 46 -6.70 -5.05 7.11
N GLN A 47 -7.81 -4.39 7.44
CA GLN A 47 -7.84 -3.29 8.41
C GLN A 47 -8.14 -3.73 9.84
N SER A 48 -8.52 -5.00 10.06
CA SER A 48 -8.79 -5.54 11.40
C SER A 48 -7.59 -5.47 12.36
N THR A 49 -6.36 -5.53 11.83
CA THR A 49 -5.13 -5.40 12.62
C THR A 49 -4.03 -4.71 11.82
N ARG A 50 -3.10 -4.04 12.52
CA ARG A 50 -1.92 -3.43 11.88
C ARG A 50 -1.04 -4.45 11.15
N ILE A 51 -0.94 -5.68 11.67
CA ILE A 51 -0.15 -6.76 11.08
C ILE A 51 -0.73 -7.19 9.73
N LYS A 52 -2.06 -7.40 9.64
CA LYS A 52 -2.72 -7.74 8.37
C LYS A 52 -2.58 -6.61 7.35
N ALA A 53 -2.68 -5.36 7.79
CA ALA A 53 -2.48 -4.21 6.92
C ALA A 53 -1.03 -4.15 6.38
N ALA A 54 -0.03 -4.44 7.22
CA ALA A 54 1.37 -4.49 6.80
C ALA A 54 1.64 -5.66 5.85
N PHE A 55 1.05 -6.84 6.12
CA PHE A 55 1.11 -8.01 5.23
C PHE A 55 0.61 -7.67 3.81
N ALA A 56 -0.55 -7.02 3.70
CA ALA A 56 -1.10 -6.65 2.41
C ALA A 56 -0.16 -5.73 1.62
N ARG A 57 0.47 -4.75 2.27
CA ARG A 57 1.42 -3.83 1.64
C ARG A 57 2.71 -4.53 1.22
N GLN A 58 3.20 -5.48 2.03
CA GLN A 58 4.42 -6.23 1.73
C GLN A 58 4.26 -7.14 0.52
N ILE A 59 3.13 -7.85 0.43
CA ILE A 59 2.95 -8.87 -0.62
C ILE A 59 2.64 -8.28 -2.01
N VAL A 60 2.22 -7.01 -2.08
CA VAL A 60 1.94 -6.30 -3.34
C VAL A 60 3.13 -5.50 -3.87
N LEU A 61 4.29 -5.53 -3.19
CA LEU A 61 5.48 -4.83 -3.66
C LEU A 61 5.90 -5.32 -5.05
N TRP A 62 6.27 -4.37 -5.91
CA TRP A 62 6.59 -4.62 -7.33
C TRP A 62 7.65 -5.71 -7.52
N GLU A 63 8.73 -5.65 -6.73
CA GLU A 63 9.85 -6.61 -6.77
C GLU A 63 9.42 -8.07 -6.52
N HIS A 64 8.23 -8.28 -6.00
CA HIS A 64 7.69 -9.59 -5.66
C HIS A 64 6.49 -9.98 -6.52
N ARG A 65 6.00 -9.10 -7.40
CA ARG A 65 4.76 -9.34 -8.14
C ARG A 65 4.84 -10.57 -9.05
N HIS A 66 6.01 -10.81 -9.64
CA HIS A 66 6.19 -11.89 -10.62
C HIS A 66 6.57 -13.23 -10.00
N LEU A 67 7.47 -13.23 -9.02
CA LEU A 67 7.98 -14.45 -8.40
C LEU A 67 7.29 -14.78 -7.06
N GLY A 68 6.58 -13.82 -6.48
CA GLY A 68 5.95 -13.94 -5.17
C GLY A 68 6.95 -13.85 -4.02
N GLN A 69 6.47 -14.18 -2.83
CA GLN A 69 7.29 -14.28 -1.62
C GLN A 69 7.00 -15.57 -0.87
N THR A 70 8.03 -16.12 -0.23
CA THR A 70 7.81 -17.20 0.75
C THR A 70 7.36 -16.64 2.09
N VAL A 71 6.74 -17.49 2.92
CA VAL A 71 6.39 -17.15 4.31
C VAL A 71 7.61 -16.61 5.08
N GLN A 72 8.81 -17.17 4.87
CA GLN A 72 10.02 -16.72 5.54
C GLN A 72 10.44 -15.31 5.12
N MET A 73 10.36 -14.99 3.82
CA MET A 73 10.69 -13.65 3.32
C MET A 73 9.78 -12.60 3.92
N ILE A 74 8.48 -12.89 4.01
CA ILE A 74 7.49 -11.97 4.60
C ILE A 74 7.73 -11.83 6.10
N ALA A 75 8.00 -12.92 6.82
CA ALA A 75 8.29 -12.90 8.25
C ALA A 75 9.52 -12.05 8.57
N THR A 76 10.59 -12.21 7.78
CA THR A 76 11.82 -11.41 7.91
C THR A 76 11.56 -9.94 7.58
N ALA A 77 10.84 -9.62 6.50
CA ALA A 77 10.57 -8.24 6.10
C ALA A 77 9.68 -7.48 7.09
N LEU A 78 8.73 -8.18 7.73
CA LEU A 78 7.80 -7.58 8.69
C LEU A 78 8.28 -7.69 10.15
N GLU A 79 9.39 -8.38 10.40
CA GLU A 79 9.94 -8.65 11.74
C GLU A 79 8.89 -9.29 12.69
N ILE A 80 8.13 -10.26 12.18
CA ILE A 80 7.09 -10.97 12.95
C ILE A 80 7.28 -12.50 12.89
N PRO A 81 6.68 -13.25 13.84
CA PRO A 81 6.77 -14.71 13.85
C PRO A 81 6.26 -15.35 12.56
N ARG A 82 6.98 -16.39 12.11
CA ARG A 82 6.67 -17.13 10.89
C ARG A 82 5.29 -17.79 10.96
N GLU A 83 4.89 -18.22 12.15
CA GLU A 83 3.59 -18.84 12.44
C GLU A 83 2.45 -17.86 12.17
N THR A 84 2.63 -16.60 12.57
CA THR A 84 1.68 -15.51 12.31
C THR A 84 1.52 -15.30 10.80
N VAL A 85 2.62 -15.23 10.06
CA VAL A 85 2.58 -15.11 8.59
C VAL A 85 1.92 -16.32 7.96
N SER A 86 2.26 -17.53 8.39
CA SER A 86 1.70 -18.78 7.86
C SER A 86 0.18 -18.82 8.01
N ARG A 87 -0.34 -18.36 9.17
CA ARG A 87 -1.77 -18.24 9.41
C ARG A 87 -2.41 -17.20 8.47
N ILE A 88 -1.84 -16.00 8.37
CA ILE A 88 -2.36 -14.95 7.48
C ILE A 88 -2.36 -15.40 6.02
N VAL A 89 -1.32 -16.09 5.57
CA VAL A 89 -1.22 -16.67 4.22
C VAL A 89 -2.33 -17.68 3.98
N SER A 90 -2.61 -18.55 4.95
CA SER A 90 -3.68 -19.56 4.85
C SER A 90 -5.06 -18.90 4.76
N GLU A 91 -5.32 -17.91 5.61
CA GLU A 91 -6.56 -17.10 5.60
C GLU A 91 -6.73 -16.37 4.24
N CYS A 92 -5.67 -15.72 3.75
CA CYS A 92 -5.67 -14.99 2.47
C CYS A 92 -5.82 -15.91 1.26
N HIS A 93 -5.24 -17.11 1.30
CA HIS A 93 -5.37 -18.08 0.22
C HIS A 93 -6.79 -18.63 0.13
N ALA A 94 -7.39 -18.97 1.27
CA ALA A 94 -8.78 -19.39 1.34
C ALA A 94 -9.77 -18.31 0.85
N ALA A 95 -9.42 -17.02 1.06
CA ALA A 95 -10.19 -15.88 0.57
C ALA A 95 -9.82 -15.43 -0.86
N GLU A 96 -8.95 -16.18 -1.57
CA GLU A 96 -8.52 -15.88 -2.94
C GLU A 96 -7.81 -14.52 -3.10
N TYR A 97 -7.25 -13.99 -2.02
CA TYR A 97 -6.49 -12.74 -2.05
C TYR A 97 -5.07 -12.97 -2.57
N ILE A 98 -4.55 -14.19 -2.39
CA ILE A 98 -3.22 -14.63 -2.84
C ILE A 98 -3.26 -16.06 -3.37
N TYR A 99 -2.32 -16.40 -4.24
CA TYR A 99 -2.20 -17.72 -4.86
C TYR A 99 -0.80 -18.28 -4.73
N ARG A 100 -0.67 -19.61 -4.84
CA ARG A 100 0.64 -20.23 -5.00
C ARG A 100 1.18 -19.89 -6.38
N ASN A 101 2.49 -19.63 -6.46
CA ASN A 101 3.16 -19.44 -7.73
C ASN A 101 3.13 -20.76 -8.54
N PRO A 102 2.60 -20.75 -9.79
CA PRO A 102 2.47 -21.96 -10.61
C PRO A 102 3.81 -22.42 -11.21
N HIS A 103 4.86 -21.60 -11.20
CA HIS A 103 6.14 -21.94 -11.83
C HIS A 103 6.88 -23.05 -11.08
N LYS A 104 7.45 -23.99 -11.84
CA LYS A 104 8.24 -25.10 -11.28
C LYS A 104 9.44 -24.56 -10.48
N GLY A 105 9.57 -25.01 -9.24
CA GLY A 105 10.61 -24.55 -8.31
C GLY A 105 10.17 -23.39 -7.40
N TYR A 106 8.99 -22.81 -7.65
CA TYR A 106 8.45 -21.67 -6.90
C TYR A 106 7.18 -22.00 -6.12
N GLN A 107 6.84 -23.28 -5.91
CA GLN A 107 5.57 -23.69 -5.28
C GLN A 107 5.39 -23.25 -3.81
N ARG A 108 6.47 -22.75 -3.18
CA ARG A 108 6.46 -22.16 -1.82
C ARG A 108 6.26 -20.64 -1.82
N TYR A 109 6.24 -20.01 -2.99
CA TYR A 109 6.06 -18.59 -3.16
C TYR A 109 4.58 -18.26 -3.36
N TRP A 110 4.17 -17.15 -2.77
CA TRP A 110 2.82 -16.62 -2.82
C TRP A 110 2.79 -15.34 -3.64
N ILE A 111 1.88 -15.28 -4.60
CA ILE A 111 1.66 -14.11 -5.46
C ILE A 111 0.33 -13.45 -5.07
N PRO A 112 0.25 -12.10 -5.08
CA PRO A 112 -1.01 -11.41 -4.84
C PRO A 112 -1.97 -11.61 -6.02
N SER A 113 -3.27 -11.66 -5.75
CA SER A 113 -4.30 -11.56 -6.78
C SER A 113 -4.36 -10.14 -7.37
N ASP A 114 -4.83 -10.00 -8.60
CA ASP A 114 -5.08 -8.68 -9.19
C ASP A 114 -6.11 -7.88 -8.38
N LYS A 115 -7.10 -8.56 -7.78
CA LYS A 115 -8.08 -7.94 -6.87
C LYS A 115 -7.39 -7.26 -5.68
N LEU A 116 -6.44 -7.94 -5.04
CA LEU A 116 -5.68 -7.38 -3.93
C LEU A 116 -4.80 -6.22 -4.39
N VAL A 117 -4.10 -6.36 -5.51
CA VAL A 117 -3.23 -5.31 -6.06
C VAL A 117 -4.04 -4.05 -6.37
N ASN A 118 -5.17 -4.20 -7.05
CA ASN A 118 -6.04 -3.07 -7.41
C ASN A 118 -6.61 -2.39 -6.18
N SER A 119 -7.11 -3.15 -5.20
CA SER A 119 -7.62 -2.59 -3.94
C SER A 119 -6.56 -1.81 -3.16
N MET A 120 -5.32 -2.30 -3.11
CA MET A 120 -4.20 -1.59 -2.48
C MET A 120 -3.80 -0.34 -3.24
N ALA A 121 -3.85 -0.36 -4.59
CA ALA A 121 -3.59 0.79 -5.43
C ALA A 121 -4.67 1.88 -5.25
N GLU A 122 -5.95 1.50 -5.24
CA GLU A 122 -7.08 2.40 -4.96
C GLU A 122 -6.96 3.05 -3.58
N TYR A 123 -6.59 2.27 -2.57
CA TYR A 123 -6.35 2.79 -1.22
C TYR A 123 -5.18 3.79 -1.20
N ALA A 124 -4.07 3.49 -1.89
CA ALA A 124 -2.93 4.40 -1.99
C ALA A 124 -3.29 5.70 -2.73
N GLU A 125 -4.04 5.61 -3.83
CA GLU A 125 -4.55 6.76 -4.59
C GLU A 125 -5.47 7.63 -3.72
N TYR A 126 -6.40 7.02 -2.98
CA TYR A 126 -7.28 7.73 -2.06
C TYR A 126 -6.49 8.48 -0.98
N ILE A 127 -5.49 7.85 -0.34
CA ILE A 127 -4.71 8.47 0.74
C ILE A 127 -4.00 9.71 0.21
N ALA A 128 -3.30 9.56 -0.90
CA ALA A 128 -2.57 10.65 -1.50
C ALA A 128 -3.51 11.76 -2.00
N GLN A 129 -4.66 11.43 -2.60
CA GLN A 129 -5.66 12.43 -2.98
C GLN A 129 -6.23 13.18 -1.78
N THR A 130 -6.55 12.47 -0.70
CA THR A 130 -7.08 13.08 0.53
C THR A 130 -6.06 14.02 1.17
N TRP A 131 -4.78 13.65 1.14
CA TRP A 131 -3.69 14.52 1.55
C TRP A 131 -3.57 15.77 0.65
N LEU A 132 -3.69 15.63 -0.67
CA LEU A 132 -3.61 16.77 -1.60
C LEU A 132 -4.81 17.72 -1.45
N GLU A 133 -6.03 17.19 -1.34
CA GLU A 133 -7.27 17.96 -1.18
C GLU A 133 -7.35 18.72 0.15
N SER A 134 -6.57 18.29 1.15
CA SER A 134 -6.48 18.99 2.42
C SER A 134 -5.93 20.42 2.28
N GLY A 135 -5.26 20.73 1.16
CA GLY A 135 -4.79 22.09 0.84
C GLY A 135 -3.56 22.52 1.64
N TYR A 136 -2.97 21.63 2.44
CA TYR A 136 -1.85 21.96 3.33
C TYR A 136 -0.46 21.83 2.69
N TYR A 137 -0.36 21.27 1.48
CA TYR A 137 0.91 21.07 0.78
C TYR A 137 0.82 21.41 -0.71
N ASP A 138 1.93 21.93 -1.24
CA ASP A 138 2.11 22.11 -2.69
C ASP A 138 2.15 20.73 -3.36
N MET A 139 1.27 20.54 -4.34
CA MET A 139 1.00 19.30 -5.07
C MET A 139 2.25 18.67 -5.70
N SER A 140 3.33 19.43 -5.86
CA SER A 140 4.50 19.04 -6.64
C SER A 140 5.51 18.12 -5.93
N ASN A 141 5.52 18.03 -4.59
CA ASN A 141 6.65 17.40 -3.87
C ASN A 141 6.33 16.15 -3.03
N ILE A 142 5.07 15.81 -2.74
CA ILE A 142 4.76 14.75 -1.74
C ILE A 142 4.44 13.39 -2.38
N TYR A 143 3.91 13.36 -3.61
CA TYR A 143 3.53 12.11 -4.28
C TYR A 143 3.87 12.10 -5.80
N PRO A 144 5.16 12.19 -6.18
CA PRO A 144 5.55 12.24 -7.59
C PRO A 144 5.10 11.00 -8.39
N GLU A 145 5.06 9.82 -7.76
CA GLU A 145 4.61 8.56 -8.36
C GLU A 145 3.11 8.57 -8.65
N LEU A 146 2.30 9.18 -7.77
CA LEU A 146 0.86 9.32 -8.02
C LEU A 146 0.61 10.25 -9.21
N ILE A 147 1.34 11.37 -9.30
CA ILE A 147 1.23 12.30 -10.43
C ILE A 147 1.59 11.60 -11.74
N LYS A 148 2.69 10.80 -11.74
CA LYS A 148 3.07 9.97 -12.88
C LYS A 148 1.96 8.97 -13.25
N TYR A 149 1.44 8.23 -12.27
CA TYR A 149 0.36 7.25 -12.46
C TYR A 149 -0.89 7.90 -13.06
N LYS A 150 -1.37 9.02 -12.50
CA LYS A 150 -2.55 9.74 -13.01
C LYS A 150 -2.35 10.29 -14.41
N ARG A 151 -1.15 10.78 -14.75
CA ARG A 151 -0.82 11.21 -16.13
C ARG A 151 -0.87 10.05 -17.11
N ILE A 152 -0.44 8.86 -16.71
CA ILE A 152 -0.50 7.67 -17.58
C ILE A 152 -1.96 7.19 -17.71
N LYS A 153 -2.69 7.10 -16.59
CA LYS A 153 -4.11 6.70 -16.56
C LYS A 153 -5.00 7.62 -17.41
N SER A 154 -4.77 8.93 -17.35
CA SER A 154 -5.50 9.92 -18.18
C SER A 154 -5.10 9.91 -19.66
N LYS A 155 -3.90 9.44 -20.00
CA LYS A 155 -3.45 9.24 -21.40
C LYS A 155 -3.79 7.83 -21.95
N GLY A 156 -4.29 6.95 -21.10
CA GLY A 156 -4.36 5.49 -21.31
C GLY A 156 -5.62 4.95 -21.98
N ASP A 157 -6.39 5.76 -22.70
CA ASP A 157 -7.42 5.27 -23.66
C ASP A 157 -6.82 4.93 -25.04
N VAL A 158 -5.48 4.87 -25.17
CA VAL A 158 -4.79 4.44 -26.39
C VAL A 158 -3.64 3.50 -26.04
N THR A 159 -3.90 2.19 -26.13
CA THR A 159 -3.01 1.02 -26.33
C THR A 159 -1.51 1.13 -26.00
N SER A 160 -0.98 0.20 -25.19
CA SER A 160 0.07 -0.74 -25.64
C SER A 160 0.43 -1.83 -24.61
N HIS A 161 0.85 -2.97 -25.14
CA HIS A 161 1.30 -4.19 -24.45
C HIS A 161 2.58 -4.01 -23.64
N CYS A 162 2.69 -4.75 -22.54
CA CYS A 162 3.88 -4.80 -21.69
C CYS A 162 4.76 -5.99 -22.14
N GLU A 163 5.83 -5.70 -22.90
CA GLU A 163 6.85 -6.66 -23.35
C GLU A 163 8.02 -6.85 -22.35
N ASP A 164 7.89 -6.46 -21.09
CA ASP A 164 9.02 -6.49 -20.14
C ASP A 164 9.22 -7.82 -19.39
N THR A 165 8.38 -8.83 -19.62
CA THR A 165 8.45 -10.09 -18.85
C THR A 165 9.64 -10.98 -19.23
N GLN A 166 10.21 -10.81 -20.43
CA GLN A 166 11.30 -11.68 -20.90
C GLN A 166 12.70 -11.23 -20.46
N GLN A 167 12.94 -9.94 -20.21
CA GLN A 167 14.28 -9.46 -19.82
C GLN A 167 14.65 -9.80 -18.37
N THR A 168 13.68 -9.78 -17.44
CA THR A 168 13.94 -10.10 -16.02
C THR A 168 14.25 -11.59 -15.82
N LEU A 169 13.61 -12.47 -16.60
CA LEU A 169 13.89 -13.92 -16.58
C LEU A 169 15.28 -14.23 -17.14
N HIS A 170 15.74 -13.51 -18.17
CA HIS A 170 17.05 -13.74 -18.77
C HIS A 170 18.22 -13.30 -17.88
N LEU A 171 18.04 -12.22 -17.10
CA LEU A 171 19.05 -11.73 -16.14
C LEU A 171 19.25 -12.65 -14.93
N LEU A 172 18.21 -13.40 -14.51
CA LEU A 172 18.31 -14.34 -13.39
C LEU A 172 18.86 -15.71 -13.81
N GLN A 173 18.71 -16.10 -15.07
CA GLN A 173 19.34 -17.31 -15.61
C GLN A 173 20.86 -17.17 -15.78
N LYS A 174 21.36 -15.98 -16.12
CA LYS A 174 22.80 -15.69 -16.23
C LYS A 174 23.56 -15.65 -14.89
N ARG A 175 22.87 -15.65 -13.75
CA ARG A 175 23.49 -15.72 -12.41
C ARG A 175 23.66 -17.15 -11.87
N LYS A 176 23.31 -18.17 -12.67
CA LYS A 176 23.42 -19.60 -12.30
C LYS A 176 24.41 -20.39 -13.17
N THR A 177 25.22 -19.71 -13.98
CA THR A 177 26.38 -20.26 -14.69
C THR A 177 27.61 -19.53 -14.22
#